data_AF-A0A846DCV1-F1
#
_entry.id   AF-A0A846DCV1-F1
#
_cell.length_a   1.000
_cell.length_b   1.000
_cell.length_c   1.000
_cell.angle_alpha   90.00
_cell.angle_beta   90.00
_cell.angle_gamma   90.00
#
_symmetry.space_group_name_H-M   'P 1'
#
loop_
_entity.id
_entity.type
_entity.pdbx_description
1 polymer ?
#
loop_
_entity_poly.entity_id
_entity_poly.type
_entity_poly.pdbx_seq_one_letter_code
_entity_poly.pdbx_strand_id
1 'polypeptide(L)'
;MLIFPFEEPMNRRDRYPEPCKFLEENKVIDIEDPNIKELEFLGDIQGNILKIHGRDYSVYLFLKFKENEKEKLKIWIANFARKLVVSALKQQVQTLCRKIKISLLGPLAILNAKTIALSLRQLMNLRKWDTPEGMDSKHEKIFVNFFLSYSGYKHLVGEKDINSLKIVTDIFFQKGMAHVGKFDEEGRNNLKDEIEHFEEEYKDKIDALIVLADDDHNILWEETKKILEDIKDKSIQVIKKEVGFVRRNSRDKTIEPFGFADGISQPLFLKKDIDKIKENEGICNWEPSANLGLVVQIDPLGKLGPVKGKDEKKRTYGYGSVLVYRKLEQNVEGFNQEVKKLACQLEGQENNCRPKQETEELVRAFIMGRWPDGRPIAVHGPNDHEDESKKAREYPFWENVLCKLMTILRFQSTRESLLCQKSILPKIINNFNYGTGNDFHNNSDFKCPFHTHIRKMNPRGIEKGDIVAAGPYTNGPAAQRKLRIVRRGVTYGLPNNKQKSLLSPSTKGKLEGYKELCKNLDICFKEGEEGILFLSFQSSIKNQFFVLQEYANLQNLGPNNRQEKSDIELVDIGLDPIIGQGKDKTISQRWSKEWNKEEQLDFHFSGYVIPRGGEYFFAPSLSFLRSLKEE
;
A
#
# COMPACT_ATOMS: atom_id res chain seq x y z
N MET A 1 -22.34 16.81 12.03
CA MET A 1 -22.93 16.10 13.18
C MET A 1 -21.77 15.40 13.88
N LEU A 2 -21.56 15.74 15.16
CA LEU A 2 -20.51 15.30 16.08
C LEU A 2 -19.05 15.39 15.57
N ILE A 3 -18.41 16.49 15.96
CA ILE A 3 -16.95 16.62 16.07
C ILE A 3 -16.49 15.45 16.94
N PHE A 4 -15.71 14.52 16.39
CA PHE A 4 -14.98 13.58 17.24
C PHE A 4 -14.00 14.43 18.07
N PRO A 5 -14.10 14.46 19.40
CA PRO A 5 -12.93 14.80 20.17
C PRO A 5 -11.94 13.69 19.83
N PHE A 6 -10.82 14.06 19.20
CA PHE A 6 -9.57 13.38 19.54
C PHE A 6 -9.61 13.25 21.05
N GLU A 7 -9.59 12.01 21.56
CA GLU A 7 -9.68 11.70 22.99
C GLU A 7 -9.02 12.81 23.79
N GLU A 8 -9.76 13.40 24.74
CA GLU A 8 -9.17 14.33 25.71
C GLU A 8 -7.84 13.73 26.18
N PRO A 9 -6.77 14.53 26.34
CA PRO A 9 -5.51 13.99 26.83
C PRO A 9 -5.79 13.32 28.17
N MET A 10 -5.74 11.97 28.16
CA MET A 10 -5.87 11.15 29.35
C MET A 10 -5.00 11.75 30.44
N ASN A 11 -5.58 11.86 31.63
CA ASN A 11 -4.98 12.43 32.82
C ASN A 11 -3.49 12.05 32.94
N ARG A 12 -2.61 13.04 33.17
CA ARG A 12 -1.13 12.89 33.29
C ARG A 12 -0.64 11.86 34.33
N ARG A 13 -1.53 11.16 35.03
CA ARG A 13 -1.23 10.14 36.05
C ARG A 13 -1.28 8.71 35.52
N ASP A 14 -1.85 8.47 34.34
CA ASP A 14 -1.79 7.16 33.68
C ASP A 14 -0.55 7.10 32.78
N ARG A 15 0.59 6.73 33.38
CA ARG A 15 1.80 6.42 32.62
C ARG A 15 1.46 5.31 31.63
N TYR A 16 1.47 5.62 30.33
CA TYR A 16 1.43 4.60 29.27
C TYR A 16 2.43 3.48 29.61
N PRO A 17 2.04 2.20 29.50
CA PRO A 17 3.02 1.14 29.55
C PRO A 17 4.06 1.40 28.44
N GLU A 18 5.34 1.08 28.70
CA GLU A 18 6.48 1.29 27.77
C GLU A 18 6.26 0.99 26.27
N PRO A 19 5.43 0.02 25.80
CA PRO A 19 5.16 -0.19 24.36
C PRO A 19 4.63 1.00 23.56
N CYS A 20 3.78 1.89 24.13
CA CYS A 20 3.27 3.05 23.36
C CYS A 20 4.42 4.01 23.01
N LYS A 21 5.42 4.11 23.89
CA LYS A 21 6.58 4.95 23.72
C LYS A 21 7.47 4.48 22.56
N PHE A 22 7.65 3.17 22.36
CA PHE A 22 8.43 2.64 21.21
C PHE A 22 7.82 3.02 19.85
N LEU A 23 6.49 2.94 19.72
CA LEU A 23 5.77 3.27 18.48
C LEU A 23 5.74 4.77 18.18
N GLU A 24 5.82 5.62 19.21
CA GLU A 24 5.83 7.07 19.11
C GLU A 24 7.23 7.66 18.91
N GLU A 25 8.25 7.10 19.58
CA GLU A 25 9.64 7.59 19.52
C GLU A 25 10.38 7.12 18.27
N ASN A 26 10.12 5.91 17.78
CA ASN A 26 10.78 5.39 16.58
C ASN A 26 10.02 5.81 15.32
N LYS A 27 10.38 7.00 14.82
CA LYS A 27 9.91 7.46 13.51
C LYS A 27 10.42 6.60 12.37
N VAL A 28 11.63 6.06 12.48
CA VAL A 28 12.32 5.32 11.42
C VAL A 28 13.26 4.28 12.05
N ILE A 29 13.32 3.08 11.48
CA ILE A 29 14.24 2.02 11.89
C ILE A 29 15.49 2.05 11.01
N ASP A 30 16.67 2.08 11.64
CA ASP A 30 17.95 1.92 10.94
C ASP A 30 18.37 0.44 10.92
N ILE A 31 18.01 -0.27 9.85
CA ILE A 31 18.34 -1.69 9.71
C ILE A 31 19.82 -1.97 9.42
N GLU A 32 20.64 -0.94 9.18
CA GLU A 32 22.09 -1.11 9.02
C GLU A 32 22.81 -1.09 10.37
N ASP A 33 22.20 -0.46 11.37
CA ASP A 33 22.67 -0.42 12.77
C ASP A 33 21.49 -0.49 13.77
N PRO A 34 20.69 -1.57 13.77
CA PRO A 34 19.49 -1.63 14.59
C PRO A 34 19.85 -1.92 16.05
N ASN A 35 19.15 -1.24 16.97
CA ASN A 35 19.28 -1.56 18.39
C ASN A 35 18.55 -2.87 18.73
N ILE A 36 18.80 -3.41 19.93
CA ILE A 36 18.24 -4.70 20.36
C ILE A 36 16.70 -4.70 20.33
N LYS A 37 16.04 -3.62 20.75
CA LYS A 37 14.57 -3.52 20.75
C LYS A 37 14.01 -3.50 19.33
N GLU A 38 14.68 -2.83 18.40
CA GLU A 38 14.30 -2.86 16.97
C GLU A 38 14.49 -4.24 16.37
N LEU A 39 15.55 -4.97 16.73
CA LEU A 39 15.77 -6.35 16.28
C LEU A 39 14.72 -7.32 16.82
N GLU A 40 14.37 -7.23 18.10
CA GLU A 40 13.28 -8.00 18.70
C GLU A 40 11.94 -7.71 18.00
N PHE A 41 11.65 -6.43 17.78
CA PHE A 41 10.48 -5.99 17.03
C PHE A 41 10.46 -6.55 15.60
N LEU A 42 11.54 -6.40 14.84
CA LEU A 42 11.65 -6.89 13.46
C LEU A 42 11.61 -8.42 13.37
N GLY A 43 12.10 -9.12 14.39
CA GLY A 43 12.06 -10.58 14.49
C GLY A 43 10.65 -11.12 14.74
N ASP A 44 9.79 -10.31 15.34
CA ASP A 44 8.45 -10.70 15.78
C ASP A 44 7.31 -10.20 14.89
N ILE A 45 7.45 -9.01 14.30
CA ILE A 45 6.48 -8.50 13.34
C ILE A 45 6.62 -9.23 11.99
N GLN A 46 5.49 -9.57 11.37
CA GLN A 46 5.51 -10.20 10.05
C GLN A 46 6.10 -9.29 8.97
N GLY A 47 6.71 -9.91 7.96
CA GLY A 47 7.14 -9.24 6.73
C GLY A 47 5.93 -8.70 5.95
N ASN A 48 6.21 -8.05 4.82
CA ASN A 48 5.24 -7.34 3.96
C ASN A 48 4.63 -6.08 4.58
N ILE A 49 4.61 -5.94 5.91
CA ILE A 49 4.04 -4.77 6.61
C ILE A 49 4.90 -3.53 6.36
N LEU A 50 6.12 -3.49 6.93
CA LEU A 50 6.99 -2.31 6.85
C LEU A 50 7.58 -2.09 5.46
N LYS A 51 7.77 -3.17 4.69
CA LYS A 51 8.29 -3.15 3.32
C LYS A 51 7.65 -4.31 2.55
N ILE A 52 7.29 -4.06 1.28
CA ILE A 52 6.73 -5.10 0.39
C ILE A 52 7.70 -6.28 0.21
N HIS A 53 7.18 -7.50 0.12
CA HIS A 53 7.99 -8.71 -0.11
C HIS A 53 8.74 -8.69 -1.46
N GLY A 54 8.19 -7.99 -2.46
CA GLY A 54 8.85 -7.72 -3.74
C GLY A 54 9.08 -8.96 -4.60
N ARG A 55 8.11 -9.89 -4.59
CA ARG A 55 8.09 -11.12 -5.39
C ARG A 55 7.14 -10.97 -6.58
N ASP A 56 7.41 -11.66 -7.68
CA ASP A 56 6.66 -11.50 -8.93
C ASP A 56 5.29 -12.22 -8.97
N TYR A 57 5.12 -13.32 -8.23
CA TYR A 57 3.86 -14.06 -8.13
C TYR A 57 3.42 -14.18 -6.67
N SER A 58 2.11 -14.25 -6.45
CA SER A 58 1.53 -14.53 -5.14
C SER A 58 0.29 -15.41 -5.22
N VAL A 59 0.08 -16.22 -4.18
CA VAL A 59 -1.11 -17.04 -3.97
C VAL A 59 -1.76 -16.63 -2.65
N TYR A 60 -3.08 -16.48 -2.66
CA TYR A 60 -3.89 -16.14 -1.49
C TYR A 60 -4.83 -17.31 -1.20
N LEU A 61 -4.71 -17.91 -0.02
CA LEU A 61 -5.58 -18.99 0.43
C LEU A 61 -6.48 -18.49 1.55
N PHE A 62 -7.77 -18.37 1.27
CA PHE A 62 -8.78 -17.99 2.25
C PHE A 62 -9.29 -19.25 2.94
N LEU A 63 -9.28 -19.22 4.26
CA LEU A 63 -9.53 -20.38 5.09
C LEU A 63 -10.75 -20.18 5.98
N LYS A 64 -11.48 -21.27 6.19
CA LYS A 64 -12.52 -21.42 7.20
C LYS A 64 -12.11 -22.53 8.17
N PHE A 65 -12.25 -22.28 9.46
CA PHE A 65 -11.95 -23.26 10.50
C PHE A 65 -13.19 -24.10 10.81
N LYS A 66 -13.01 -25.41 10.93
CA LYS A 66 -14.07 -26.34 11.34
C LYS A 66 -14.22 -26.28 12.86
N GLU A 67 -15.45 -26.36 13.37
CA GLU A 67 -15.74 -26.22 14.81
C GLU A 67 -15.12 -27.31 15.71
N ASN A 68 -14.80 -28.47 15.13
CA ASN A 68 -14.20 -29.59 15.87
C ASN A 68 -12.67 -29.50 15.83
N GLU A 69 -11.98 -29.83 16.93
CA GLU A 69 -10.51 -29.95 17.02
C GLU A 69 -9.69 -28.65 17.07
N LYS A 70 -10.19 -27.62 17.75
CA LYS A 70 -9.50 -26.35 18.03
C LYS A 70 -8.04 -26.51 18.48
N GLU A 71 -7.72 -27.48 19.34
CA GLU A 71 -6.34 -27.70 19.80
C GLU A 71 -5.40 -28.20 18.69
N LYS A 72 -5.88 -29.10 17.82
CA LYS A 72 -5.09 -29.54 16.66
C LYS A 72 -4.83 -28.38 15.71
N LEU A 73 -5.82 -27.50 15.52
CA LEU A 73 -5.68 -26.29 14.72
C LEU A 73 -4.62 -25.34 15.31
N LYS A 74 -4.69 -25.05 16.62
CA LYS A 74 -3.68 -24.23 17.31
C LYS A 74 -2.26 -24.79 17.16
N ILE A 75 -2.08 -26.10 17.36
CA ILE A 75 -0.79 -26.79 17.17
C ILE A 75 -0.30 -26.64 15.72
N TRP A 76 -1.19 -26.80 14.74
CA TRP A 76 -0.88 -26.63 13.34
C TRP A 76 -0.43 -25.19 13.02
N ILE A 77 -1.18 -24.18 13.45
CA ILE A 77 -0.84 -22.76 13.25
C ILE A 77 0.52 -22.45 13.89
N ALA A 78 0.76 -22.93 15.11
CA ALA A 78 2.04 -22.71 15.79
C ALA A 78 3.22 -23.32 15.00
N ASN A 79 3.06 -24.52 14.47
CA ASN A 79 4.09 -25.18 13.66
C ASN A 79 4.26 -24.50 12.30
N PHE A 80 3.18 -24.08 11.66
CA PHE A 80 3.18 -23.31 10.41
C PHE A 80 3.95 -21.99 10.60
N ALA A 81 3.67 -21.25 11.68
CA ALA A 81 4.31 -19.98 11.99
C ALA A 81 5.79 -20.10 12.38
N ARG A 82 6.22 -21.22 12.99
CA ARG A 82 7.65 -21.48 13.22
C ARG A 82 8.39 -21.74 11.91
N LYS A 83 7.80 -22.54 11.03
CA LYS A 83 8.50 -23.06 9.83
C LYS A 83 8.49 -22.11 8.64
N LEU A 84 7.37 -21.42 8.41
CA LEU A 84 7.08 -20.77 7.13
C LEU A 84 6.83 -19.26 7.22
N VAL A 85 6.10 -18.77 8.23
CA VAL A 85 5.77 -17.33 8.33
C VAL A 85 7.03 -16.49 8.45
N VAL A 86 7.17 -15.51 7.56
CA VAL A 86 8.37 -14.68 7.42
C VAL A 86 8.21 -13.42 8.24
N SER A 87 9.15 -13.16 9.16
CA SER A 87 9.24 -11.88 9.89
C SER A 87 9.86 -10.77 9.05
N ALA A 88 9.71 -9.51 9.47
CA ALA A 88 10.33 -8.38 8.79
C ALA A 88 11.86 -8.49 8.77
N LEU A 89 12.48 -9.00 9.84
CA LEU A 89 13.92 -9.30 9.88
C LEU A 89 14.29 -10.38 8.85
N LYS A 90 13.53 -11.48 8.79
CA LYS A 90 13.81 -12.58 7.86
C LYS A 90 13.66 -12.14 6.40
N GLN A 91 12.66 -11.32 6.09
CA GLN A 91 12.48 -10.74 4.76
C GLN A 91 13.70 -9.92 4.33
N GLN A 92 14.35 -9.21 5.24
CA GLN A 92 15.51 -8.38 4.94
C GLN A 92 16.74 -9.25 4.67
N VAL A 93 16.91 -10.32 5.45
CA VAL A 93 17.89 -11.37 5.18
C VAL A 93 17.68 -11.98 3.78
N GLN A 94 16.45 -12.39 3.44
CA GLN A 94 16.10 -12.92 2.12
C GLN A 94 16.39 -11.90 1.00
N THR A 95 16.01 -10.64 1.19
CA THR A 95 16.24 -9.56 0.22
C THR A 95 17.73 -9.36 -0.07
N LEU A 96 18.57 -9.40 0.98
CA LEU A 96 20.03 -9.30 0.84
C LEU A 96 20.61 -10.52 0.11
N CYS A 97 20.19 -11.73 0.47
CA CYS A 97 20.60 -12.96 -0.21
C CYS A 97 20.25 -12.91 -1.71
N ARG A 98 19.02 -12.53 -2.06
CA ARG A 98 18.57 -12.37 -3.44
C ARG A 98 19.41 -11.34 -4.18
N LYS A 99 19.67 -10.17 -3.56
CA LYS A 99 20.48 -9.10 -4.16
C LYS A 99 21.92 -9.57 -4.44
N ILE A 100 22.53 -10.32 -3.52
CA ILE A 100 23.86 -10.90 -3.67
C ILE A 100 23.87 -11.91 -4.81
N LYS A 101 22.91 -12.85 -4.85
CA LYS A 101 22.78 -13.86 -5.90
C LYS A 101 22.65 -13.23 -7.29
N ILE A 102 21.76 -12.25 -7.45
CA ILE A 102 21.58 -11.51 -8.71
C ILE A 102 22.87 -10.78 -9.10
N SER A 103 23.54 -10.15 -8.14
CA SER A 103 24.77 -9.39 -8.40
C SER A 103 25.94 -10.29 -8.80
N LEU A 104 26.00 -11.52 -8.28
CA LEU A 104 27.02 -12.52 -8.63
C LEU A 104 26.78 -13.17 -9.99
N LEU A 105 25.51 -13.42 -10.36
CA LEU A 105 25.15 -14.07 -11.62
C LEU A 105 24.98 -13.09 -12.80
N GLY A 106 24.96 -11.78 -12.53
CA GLY A 106 24.78 -10.75 -13.54
C GLY A 106 26.04 -10.44 -14.38
N PRO A 107 25.88 -9.91 -15.60
CA PRO A 107 26.99 -9.61 -16.52
C PRO A 107 27.98 -8.56 -16.01
N LEU A 108 27.66 -7.86 -14.92
CA LEU A 108 28.48 -6.79 -14.30
C LEU A 108 29.01 -7.19 -12.90
N ALA A 109 29.11 -8.49 -12.58
CA ALA A 109 29.47 -8.96 -11.24
C ALA A 109 30.76 -8.33 -10.67
N ILE A 110 31.80 -8.14 -11.50
CA ILE A 110 33.08 -7.54 -11.10
C ILE A 110 32.92 -6.06 -10.70
N LEU A 111 32.04 -5.32 -11.36
CA LEU A 111 31.76 -3.89 -11.06
C LEU A 111 30.92 -3.70 -9.78
N ASN A 112 30.30 -4.77 -9.28
CA ASN A 112 29.42 -4.75 -8.11
C ASN A 112 30.08 -5.19 -6.80
N ALA A 113 31.40 -5.47 -6.80
CA ALA A 113 32.12 -6.03 -5.64
C ALA A 113 31.91 -5.25 -4.34
N LYS A 114 31.91 -3.91 -4.37
CA LYS A 114 31.64 -3.06 -3.20
C LYS A 114 30.21 -3.21 -2.67
N THR A 115 29.23 -3.27 -3.57
CA THR A 115 27.81 -3.47 -3.22
C THR A 115 27.59 -4.86 -2.63
N ILE A 116 28.26 -5.88 -3.18
CA ILE A 116 28.24 -7.24 -2.66
C ILE A 116 28.85 -7.29 -1.24
N ALA A 117 30.03 -6.70 -1.05
CA ALA A 117 30.71 -6.66 0.26
C ALA A 117 29.88 -5.96 1.34
N LEU A 118 29.25 -4.82 1.01
CA LEU A 118 28.34 -4.12 1.92
C LEU A 118 27.11 -4.98 2.27
N SER A 119 26.51 -5.63 1.27
CA SER A 119 25.34 -6.51 1.47
C SER A 119 25.70 -7.74 2.32
N LEU A 120 26.89 -8.32 2.13
CA LEU A 120 27.41 -9.43 2.93
C LEU A 120 27.67 -9.02 4.37
N ARG A 121 28.27 -7.85 4.60
CA ARG A 121 28.49 -7.32 5.97
C ARG A 121 27.16 -7.14 6.70
N GLN A 122 26.18 -6.53 6.04
CA GLN A 122 24.84 -6.37 6.61
C GLN A 122 24.19 -7.73 6.90
N LEU A 123 24.28 -8.67 5.95
CA LEU A 123 23.76 -10.03 6.12
C LEU A 123 24.38 -10.73 7.34
N MET A 124 25.70 -10.65 7.51
CA MET A 124 26.40 -11.25 8.65
C MET A 124 25.96 -10.65 9.99
N ASN A 125 25.64 -9.36 10.04
CA ASN A 125 25.13 -8.71 11.25
C ASN A 125 23.71 -9.19 11.59
N LEU A 126 22.80 -9.19 10.61
CA LEU A 126 21.39 -9.60 10.83
C LEU A 126 21.26 -11.10 11.11
N ARG A 127 22.09 -11.93 10.48
CA ARG A 127 22.04 -13.40 10.63
C ARG A 127 22.34 -13.88 12.05
N LYS A 128 22.99 -13.08 12.89
CA LYS A 128 23.18 -13.37 14.32
C LYS A 128 21.86 -13.44 15.10
N TRP A 129 20.82 -12.79 14.58
CA TRP A 129 19.50 -12.63 15.20
C TRP A 129 18.41 -13.44 14.48
N ASP A 130 18.73 -14.00 13.32
CA ASP A 130 17.88 -14.94 12.59
C ASP A 130 18.13 -16.35 13.16
N THR A 131 17.13 -16.92 13.84
CA THR A 131 17.26 -18.23 14.50
C THR A 131 17.71 -19.32 13.53
N PRO A 132 18.59 -20.25 13.92
CA PRO A 132 19.22 -21.23 13.03
C PRO A 132 18.32 -22.43 12.67
N GLU A 133 17.01 -22.22 12.54
CA GLU A 133 16.08 -23.28 12.13
C GLU A 133 16.12 -23.49 10.61
N GLY A 134 17.09 -24.32 10.19
CA GLY A 134 17.04 -25.06 8.93
C GLY A 134 17.32 -24.23 7.69
N MET A 135 18.59 -23.91 7.48
CA MET A 135 19.09 -23.57 6.15
C MET A 135 19.39 -24.88 5.41
N ASP A 136 18.36 -25.54 4.87
CA ASP A 136 18.60 -26.47 3.77
C ASP A 136 19.04 -25.62 2.57
N SER A 137 20.33 -25.73 2.25
CA SER A 137 21.08 -24.87 1.33
C SER A 137 20.62 -24.92 -0.14
N LYS A 138 19.62 -25.74 -0.48
CA LYS A 138 19.22 -25.95 -1.88
C LYS A 138 18.22 -24.94 -2.44
N HIS A 139 17.34 -24.33 -1.63
CA HIS A 139 16.36 -23.34 -2.11
C HIS A 139 16.12 -22.22 -1.08
N GLU A 140 16.06 -20.97 -1.54
CA GLU A 140 15.55 -19.87 -0.72
C GLU A 140 14.09 -20.18 -0.41
N LYS A 141 13.70 -20.24 0.88
CA LYS A 141 12.30 -20.48 1.25
C LYS A 141 11.41 -19.38 0.68
N ILE A 142 10.24 -19.74 0.16
CA ILE A 142 9.21 -18.81 -0.32
C ILE A 142 8.83 -17.81 0.76
N PHE A 143 8.26 -16.66 0.36
CA PHE A 143 7.73 -15.69 1.30
C PHE A 143 6.32 -16.10 1.76
N VAL A 144 6.03 -16.05 3.07
CA VAL A 144 4.71 -16.41 3.62
C VAL A 144 4.26 -15.44 4.72
N ASN A 145 3.01 -14.97 4.63
CA ASN A 145 2.28 -14.32 5.73
C ASN A 145 1.09 -15.17 6.19
N PHE A 146 0.66 -14.97 7.44
CA PHE A 146 -0.54 -15.57 8.01
C PHE A 146 -1.39 -14.49 8.70
N PHE A 147 -2.67 -14.41 8.37
CA PHE A 147 -3.59 -13.41 8.89
C PHE A 147 -4.84 -14.07 9.46
N LEU A 148 -5.41 -13.45 10.49
CA LEU A 148 -6.67 -13.87 11.13
C LEU A 148 -7.72 -12.79 10.96
N SER A 149 -8.94 -13.16 10.58
CA SER A 149 -10.09 -12.27 10.71
C SER A 149 -10.55 -12.23 12.17
N TYR A 150 -11.51 -11.36 12.49
CA TYR A 150 -12.13 -11.37 13.81
C TYR A 150 -12.76 -12.74 14.15
N SER A 151 -13.40 -13.37 13.16
CA SER A 151 -14.04 -14.69 13.36
C SER A 151 -13.01 -15.80 13.62
N GLY A 152 -11.84 -15.73 12.96
CA GLY A 152 -10.72 -16.63 13.23
C GLY A 152 -10.14 -16.45 14.64
N TYR A 153 -10.00 -15.21 15.10
CA TYR A 153 -9.65 -14.93 16.49
C TYR A 153 -10.68 -15.52 17.46
N LYS A 154 -11.96 -15.26 17.22
CA LYS A 154 -13.06 -15.77 18.07
C LYS A 154 -13.01 -17.28 18.18
N HIS A 155 -12.73 -17.96 17.08
CA HIS A 155 -12.55 -19.39 17.05
C HIS A 155 -11.33 -19.85 17.89
N LEU A 156 -10.16 -19.19 17.74
CA LEU A 156 -8.90 -19.61 18.40
C LEU A 156 -8.79 -19.27 19.88
N VAL A 157 -9.27 -18.10 20.33
CA VAL A 157 -9.11 -17.64 21.72
C VAL A 157 -10.43 -17.53 22.47
N GLY A 158 -11.56 -17.46 21.78
CA GLY A 158 -12.87 -17.28 22.40
C GLY A 158 -13.23 -15.80 22.62
N GLU A 159 -14.53 -15.50 22.58
CA GLU A 159 -15.06 -14.13 22.58
C GLU A 159 -14.81 -13.37 23.90
N LYS A 160 -14.86 -14.08 25.04
CA LYS A 160 -14.59 -13.51 26.36
C LYS A 160 -13.16 -12.99 26.48
N ASP A 161 -12.21 -13.71 25.90
CA ASP A 161 -10.79 -13.36 25.95
C ASP A 161 -10.47 -12.22 24.97
N ILE A 162 -11.15 -12.16 23.82
CA ILE A 162 -11.04 -11.03 22.88
C ILE A 162 -11.49 -9.72 23.50
N ASN A 163 -12.67 -9.72 24.12
CA ASN A 163 -13.26 -8.51 24.70
C ASN A 163 -12.48 -8.01 25.92
N SER A 164 -11.96 -8.94 26.74
CA SER A 164 -11.15 -8.57 27.92
C SER A 164 -9.75 -8.06 27.56
N LEU A 165 -9.14 -8.61 26.49
CA LEU A 165 -7.81 -8.21 26.04
C LEU A 165 -7.83 -7.02 25.07
N LYS A 166 -9.02 -6.54 24.68
CA LYS A 166 -9.21 -5.48 23.69
C LYS A 166 -8.41 -5.77 22.41
N ILE A 167 -8.44 -7.03 21.94
CA ILE A 167 -7.76 -7.43 20.69
C ILE A 167 -8.44 -6.68 19.55
N VAL A 168 -7.72 -5.70 18.98
CA VAL A 168 -8.18 -4.85 17.87
C VAL A 168 -9.58 -4.26 18.15
N THR A 169 -9.62 -3.08 18.77
CA THR A 169 -10.88 -2.39 19.11
C THR A 169 -11.61 -1.79 17.90
N ASP A 170 -11.11 -2.01 16.68
CA ASP A 170 -11.70 -1.46 15.46
C ASP A 170 -13.02 -2.19 15.12
N ILE A 171 -14.13 -1.44 15.15
CA ILE A 171 -15.47 -1.97 14.90
C ILE A 171 -15.63 -2.57 13.50
N PHE A 172 -14.90 -2.06 12.50
CA PHE A 172 -14.96 -2.61 11.13
C PHE A 172 -14.30 -3.98 11.06
N PHE A 173 -13.16 -4.14 11.75
CA PHE A 173 -12.52 -5.45 11.87
C PHE A 173 -13.44 -6.47 12.54
N GLN A 174 -14.14 -6.08 13.61
CA GLN A 174 -15.04 -6.95 14.35
C GLN A 174 -16.26 -7.39 13.51
N LYS A 175 -16.83 -6.47 12.74
CA LYS A 175 -17.98 -6.76 11.87
C LYS A 175 -17.62 -7.60 10.65
N GLY A 176 -16.42 -7.40 10.08
CA GLY A 176 -16.02 -8.02 8.82
C GLY A 176 -16.63 -7.32 7.59
N MET A 177 -15.93 -7.35 6.46
CA MET A 177 -16.23 -6.48 5.32
C MET A 177 -17.60 -6.72 4.69
N ALA A 178 -18.00 -7.98 4.50
CA ALA A 178 -19.30 -8.34 3.94
C ALA A 178 -20.49 -7.86 4.81
N HIS A 179 -20.26 -7.60 6.10
CA HIS A 179 -21.29 -7.16 7.05
C HIS A 179 -21.24 -5.65 7.34
N VAL A 180 -20.18 -4.95 6.91
CA VAL A 180 -20.04 -3.49 7.06
C VAL A 180 -20.94 -2.72 6.08
N GLY A 181 -21.44 -3.35 5.01
CA GLY A 181 -22.40 -2.73 4.08
C GLY A 181 -23.82 -2.51 4.63
N LYS A 182 -24.10 -2.92 5.88
CA LYS A 182 -25.44 -2.86 6.50
C LYS A 182 -25.57 -1.82 7.63
N PHE A 183 -24.82 -0.71 7.57
CA PHE A 183 -24.83 0.40 8.53
C PHE A 183 -23.95 0.21 9.80
N ASP A 184 -23.34 1.31 10.26
CA ASP A 184 -22.90 1.44 11.65
C ASP A 184 -24.10 1.70 12.59
N GLU A 185 -23.86 1.74 13.91
CA GLU A 185 -24.89 2.04 14.93
C GLU A 185 -25.54 3.43 14.75
N GLU A 186 -25.02 4.24 13.82
CA GLU A 186 -25.44 5.60 13.48
C GLU A 186 -26.06 5.71 12.08
N GLY A 187 -26.28 4.60 11.36
CA GLY A 187 -26.98 4.58 10.07
C GLY A 187 -26.15 4.99 8.84
N ARG A 188 -24.81 4.91 8.88
CA ARG A 188 -23.95 5.28 7.75
C ARG A 188 -23.43 4.06 6.97
N ASN A 189 -23.71 4.00 5.67
CA ASN A 189 -23.10 3.06 4.71
C ASN A 189 -22.12 3.84 3.83
N ASN A 190 -20.82 3.81 4.14
CA ASN A 190 -19.86 4.71 3.49
C ASN A 190 -18.82 4.04 2.57
N LEU A 191 -18.67 2.72 2.57
CA LEU A 191 -17.97 2.06 1.46
C LEU A 191 -18.81 2.14 0.18
N LYS A 192 -20.14 2.08 0.33
CA LYS A 192 -21.12 2.04 -0.77
C LYS A 192 -20.96 0.83 -1.70
N ASP A 193 -20.21 -0.18 -1.28
CA ASP A 193 -20.06 -1.43 -1.99
C ASP A 193 -21.42 -2.11 -2.16
N GLU A 194 -21.71 -2.56 -3.37
CA GLU A 194 -22.88 -3.36 -3.68
C GLU A 194 -22.52 -4.83 -3.44
N ILE A 195 -22.89 -5.37 -2.27
CA ILE A 195 -22.57 -6.74 -1.83
C ILE A 195 -23.07 -7.78 -2.83
N GLU A 196 -24.10 -7.45 -3.61
CA GLU A 196 -24.62 -8.28 -4.71
C GLU A 196 -23.55 -8.61 -5.75
N HIS A 197 -22.59 -7.71 -5.97
CA HIS A 197 -21.47 -7.92 -6.90
C HIS A 197 -20.34 -8.78 -6.35
N PHE A 198 -20.34 -9.09 -5.06
CA PHE A 198 -19.33 -9.95 -4.46
C PHE A 198 -19.48 -11.38 -4.98
N GLU A 199 -18.35 -12.06 -5.14
CA GLU A 199 -18.33 -13.50 -5.36
C GLU A 199 -18.84 -14.23 -4.11
N GLU A 200 -19.50 -15.37 -4.29
CA GLU A 200 -20.22 -16.08 -3.23
C GLU A 200 -19.31 -16.47 -2.05
N GLU A 201 -18.07 -16.83 -2.32
CA GLU A 201 -17.11 -17.25 -1.30
C GLU A 201 -16.68 -16.10 -0.38
N TYR A 202 -16.76 -14.85 -0.85
CA TYR A 202 -16.52 -13.65 -0.02
C TYR A 202 -17.73 -13.23 0.81
N LYS A 203 -18.90 -13.82 0.56
CA LYS A 203 -20.11 -13.61 1.38
C LYS A 203 -20.17 -14.58 2.56
N ASP A 204 -19.43 -15.69 2.52
CA ASP A 204 -19.30 -16.65 3.62
C ASP A 204 -18.28 -16.17 4.67
N LYS A 205 -18.30 -16.82 5.84
CA LYS A 205 -17.34 -16.62 6.93
C LYS A 205 -15.92 -16.99 6.48
N ILE A 206 -15.01 -16.04 6.59
CA ILE A 206 -13.57 -16.23 6.39
C ILE A 206 -12.89 -16.12 7.76
N ASP A 207 -12.13 -17.13 8.17
CA ASP A 207 -11.41 -17.16 9.46
C ASP A 207 -9.95 -16.71 9.34
N ALA A 208 -9.28 -17.06 8.23
CA ALA A 208 -7.86 -16.75 8.04
C ALA A 208 -7.49 -16.56 6.57
N LEU A 209 -6.34 -15.94 6.36
CA LEU A 209 -5.72 -15.78 5.05
C LEU A 209 -4.25 -16.18 5.13
N ILE A 210 -3.80 -17.02 4.19
CA ILE A 210 -2.38 -17.29 3.95
C ILE A 210 -1.99 -16.61 2.64
N VAL A 211 -0.90 -15.85 2.66
CA VAL A 211 -0.31 -15.28 1.44
C VAL A 211 1.06 -15.87 1.23
N LEU A 212 1.24 -16.51 0.08
CA LEU A 212 2.52 -17.08 -0.37
C LEU A 212 3.02 -16.26 -1.55
N ALA A 213 4.32 -16.05 -1.67
CA ALA A 213 4.88 -15.32 -2.80
C ALA A 213 6.30 -15.77 -3.14
N ASP A 214 6.58 -15.86 -4.44
CA ASP A 214 7.91 -16.16 -4.99
C ASP A 214 8.09 -15.52 -6.38
N ASP A 215 9.34 -15.43 -6.84
CA ASP A 215 9.65 -14.97 -8.18
C ASP A 215 9.47 -16.08 -9.23
N ASP A 216 9.51 -17.34 -8.82
CA ASP A 216 9.32 -18.53 -9.66
C ASP A 216 7.95 -19.17 -9.40
N HIS A 217 7.12 -19.25 -10.44
CA HIS A 217 5.76 -19.77 -10.34
C HIS A 217 5.71 -21.29 -10.08
N ASN A 218 6.73 -22.05 -10.48
CA ASN A 218 6.81 -23.49 -10.23
C ASN A 218 7.16 -23.75 -8.76
N ILE A 219 8.13 -23.01 -8.20
CA ILE A 219 8.45 -23.10 -6.77
C ILE A 219 7.23 -22.71 -5.93
N LEU A 220 6.55 -21.62 -6.31
CA LEU A 220 5.34 -21.18 -5.62
C LEU A 220 4.23 -22.23 -5.68
N TRP A 221 4.02 -22.87 -6.83
CA TRP A 221 3.06 -23.97 -6.97
C TRP A 221 3.41 -25.15 -6.06
N GLU A 222 4.64 -25.65 -6.11
CA GLU A 222 5.04 -26.84 -5.34
C GLU A 222 4.91 -26.61 -3.83
N GLU A 223 5.29 -25.45 -3.33
CA GLU A 223 5.10 -25.11 -1.91
C GLU A 223 3.63 -24.91 -1.54
N THR A 224 2.85 -24.29 -2.43
CA THR A 224 1.40 -24.15 -2.24
C THR A 224 0.73 -25.53 -2.16
N LYS A 225 1.10 -26.45 -3.05
CA LYS A 225 0.58 -27.82 -3.08
C LYS A 225 0.86 -28.56 -1.77
N LYS A 226 2.09 -28.47 -1.24
CA LYS A 226 2.45 -29.05 0.07
C LYS A 226 1.56 -28.52 1.20
N ILE A 227 1.27 -27.23 1.21
CA ILE A 227 0.40 -26.61 2.22
C ILE A 227 -1.06 -27.07 2.04
N LEU A 228 -1.55 -27.13 0.80
CA LEU A 228 -2.89 -27.66 0.51
C LEU A 228 -3.04 -29.12 0.96
N GLU A 229 -2.01 -29.95 0.76
CA GLU A 229 -1.96 -31.34 1.22
C GLU A 229 -1.93 -31.43 2.75
N ASP A 230 -1.10 -30.63 3.42
CA ASP A 230 -1.01 -30.58 4.89
C ASP A 230 -2.31 -30.12 5.55
N ILE A 231 -3.10 -29.29 4.87
CA ILE A 231 -4.39 -28.76 5.35
C ILE A 231 -5.55 -29.79 5.20
N LYS A 232 -5.50 -30.72 4.24
CA LYS A 232 -6.63 -31.63 3.92
C LYS A 232 -7.13 -32.42 5.13
N ASP A 233 -6.21 -32.93 5.94
CA ASP A 233 -6.52 -33.76 7.12
C ASP A 233 -6.67 -32.95 8.41
N LYS A 234 -6.89 -31.63 8.29
CA LYS A 234 -7.04 -30.71 9.42
C LYS A 234 -8.45 -30.14 9.49
N SER A 235 -8.74 -29.48 10.61
CA SER A 235 -9.95 -28.68 10.84
C SER A 235 -9.95 -27.36 10.07
N ILE A 236 -9.53 -27.39 8.81
CA ILE A 236 -9.37 -26.23 7.95
C ILE A 236 -9.99 -26.56 6.59
N GLN A 237 -10.73 -25.62 6.02
CA GLN A 237 -11.26 -25.66 4.67
C GLN A 237 -10.72 -24.47 3.89
N VAL A 238 -10.20 -24.70 2.69
CA VAL A 238 -9.88 -23.63 1.74
C VAL A 238 -11.15 -23.26 1.01
N ILE A 239 -11.66 -22.04 1.24
CA ILE A 239 -12.93 -21.57 0.67
C ILE A 239 -12.73 -20.73 -0.59
N LYS A 240 -11.58 -20.06 -0.72
CA LYS A 240 -11.24 -19.28 -1.91
C LYS A 240 -9.73 -19.31 -2.15
N LYS A 241 -9.34 -19.28 -3.42
CA LYS A 241 -7.95 -19.11 -3.85
C LYS A 241 -7.89 -17.93 -4.81
N GLU A 242 -6.91 -17.06 -4.66
CA GLU A 242 -6.59 -16.01 -5.63
C GLU A 242 -5.12 -16.09 -6.02
N VAL A 243 -4.79 -15.64 -7.23
CA VAL A 243 -3.41 -15.57 -7.72
C VAL A 243 -3.16 -14.17 -8.23
N GLY A 244 -2.05 -13.59 -7.80
CA GLY A 244 -1.55 -12.31 -8.28
C GLY A 244 -0.26 -12.46 -9.07
N PHE A 245 -0.01 -11.54 -9.99
CA PHE A 245 1.29 -11.38 -10.63
C PHE A 245 1.63 -9.90 -10.86
N VAL A 246 2.93 -9.60 -10.94
CA VAL A 246 3.44 -8.25 -11.16
C VAL A 246 3.52 -7.95 -12.66
N ARG A 247 2.77 -6.95 -13.12
CA ARG A 247 2.90 -6.36 -14.46
C ARG A 247 3.90 -5.22 -14.44
N ARG A 248 4.68 -5.08 -15.51
CA ARG A 248 5.65 -4.00 -15.67
C ARG A 248 5.55 -3.37 -17.06
N ASN A 249 5.73 -2.06 -17.15
CA ASN A 249 5.86 -1.39 -18.44
C ASN A 249 7.26 -1.60 -19.07
N SER A 250 7.52 -0.99 -20.23
CA SER A 250 8.80 -1.07 -20.92
C SER A 250 9.98 -0.45 -20.15
N ARG A 251 9.71 0.40 -19.14
CA ARG A 251 10.71 1.01 -18.25
C ARG A 251 10.87 0.23 -16.93
N ASP A 252 10.38 -1.01 -16.86
CA ASP A 252 10.43 -1.88 -15.69
C ASP A 252 9.69 -1.34 -14.45
N LYS A 253 8.83 -0.32 -14.61
CA LYS A 253 7.97 0.16 -13.52
C LYS A 253 6.77 -0.76 -13.39
N THR A 254 6.43 -1.15 -12.16
CA THR A 254 5.21 -1.90 -11.86
C THR A 254 3.99 -1.09 -12.28
N ILE A 255 3.05 -1.70 -12.98
CA ILE A 255 1.82 -1.05 -13.46
C ILE A 255 0.58 -1.82 -13.02
N GLU A 256 -0.53 -1.09 -12.91
CA GLU A 256 -1.86 -1.67 -12.76
C GLU A 256 -2.58 -1.83 -14.13
N PRO A 257 -3.72 -2.54 -14.20
CA PRO A 257 -4.42 -2.83 -15.46
C PRO A 257 -4.84 -1.64 -16.35
N PHE A 258 -5.13 -0.45 -15.81
CA PHE A 258 -5.37 0.75 -16.61
C PHE A 258 -4.09 1.32 -17.25
N GLY A 259 -2.91 0.82 -16.88
CA GLY A 259 -1.61 1.12 -17.47
C GLY A 259 -0.76 2.12 -16.69
N PHE A 260 -1.19 2.54 -15.51
CA PHE A 260 -0.47 3.50 -14.68
C PHE A 260 0.59 2.83 -13.79
N ALA A 261 1.74 3.49 -13.64
CA ALA A 261 2.75 3.08 -12.69
C ALA A 261 2.23 3.17 -11.24
N ASP A 262 2.30 2.06 -10.52
CA ASP A 262 1.83 1.95 -9.13
C ASP A 262 2.98 1.68 -8.14
N GLY A 263 2.70 1.83 -6.85
CA GLY A 263 3.65 1.60 -5.75
C GLY A 263 4.59 2.76 -5.46
N ILE A 264 4.39 3.93 -6.09
CA ILE A 264 5.29 5.09 -6.01
C ILE A 264 5.24 5.78 -4.63
N SER A 265 4.06 6.23 -4.22
CA SER A 265 3.90 7.02 -2.98
C SER A 265 3.47 6.11 -1.83
N GLN A 266 4.38 5.87 -0.89
CA GLN A 266 4.19 5.01 0.28
C GLN A 266 4.75 5.71 1.53
N PRO A 267 4.11 5.55 2.71
CA PRO A 267 4.77 5.80 3.98
C PRO A 267 6.02 4.91 4.11
N LEU A 268 7.14 5.50 4.52
CA LEU A 268 8.41 4.78 4.72
C LEU A 268 8.79 4.70 6.19
N PHE A 269 9.30 3.53 6.59
CA PHE A 269 9.67 3.21 7.97
C PHE A 269 11.14 2.82 8.13
N LEU A 270 11.87 2.58 7.03
CA LEU A 270 13.26 2.18 7.05
C LEU A 270 14.14 3.33 6.56
N LYS A 271 15.20 3.64 7.33
CA LYS A 271 16.09 4.78 7.05
C LYS A 271 16.71 4.71 5.66
N LYS A 272 17.20 3.52 5.30
CA LYS A 272 17.77 3.23 3.97
C LYS A 272 16.83 3.57 2.80
N ASP A 273 15.53 3.35 2.96
CA ASP A 273 14.56 3.66 1.90
C ASP A 273 14.30 5.17 1.79
N ILE A 274 14.30 5.88 2.92
CA ILE A 274 14.16 7.35 2.97
C ILE A 274 15.41 8.01 2.39
N ASP A 275 16.59 7.58 2.80
CA ASP A 275 17.87 8.10 2.30
C ASP A 275 17.96 7.94 0.78
N LYS A 276 17.53 6.78 0.25
CA LYS A 276 17.46 6.54 -1.20
C LYS A 276 16.57 7.55 -1.93
N ILE A 277 15.42 7.93 -1.36
CA ILE A 277 14.55 8.95 -1.97
C ILE A 277 15.19 10.34 -1.84
N LYS A 278 15.70 10.68 -0.64
CA LYS A 278 16.38 11.95 -0.37
C LYS A 278 17.55 12.20 -1.34
N GLU A 279 18.31 11.16 -1.66
CA GLU A 279 19.43 11.24 -2.61
C GLU A 279 18.99 11.33 -4.09
N ASN A 280 17.88 10.69 -4.47
CA ASN A 280 17.45 10.62 -5.87
C ASN A 280 16.64 11.84 -6.33
N GLU A 281 15.72 12.34 -5.48
CA GLU A 281 14.78 13.42 -5.85
C GLU A 281 14.59 14.49 -4.77
N GLY A 282 15.18 14.32 -3.58
CA GLY A 282 14.94 15.18 -2.41
C GLY A 282 13.62 14.88 -1.70
N ILE A 283 13.38 15.56 -0.57
CA ILE A 283 12.18 15.39 0.28
C ILE A 283 11.65 16.72 0.84
N CYS A 284 12.05 17.85 0.24
CA CYS A 284 11.70 19.18 0.72
C CYS A 284 10.19 19.49 0.62
N ASN A 285 9.54 19.03 -0.44
CA ASN A 285 8.12 19.28 -0.70
C ASN A 285 7.23 18.15 -0.17
N TRP A 286 7.80 16.96 0.03
CA TRP A 286 7.11 15.83 0.62
C TRP A 286 8.06 14.90 1.36
N GLU A 287 7.87 14.80 2.67
CA GLU A 287 8.55 13.85 3.54
C GLU A 287 7.79 12.51 3.56
N PRO A 288 8.32 11.42 2.97
CA PRO A 288 7.62 10.14 2.90
C PRO A 288 7.63 9.35 4.22
N SER A 289 8.49 9.69 5.19
CA SER A 289 8.57 8.95 6.46
C SER A 289 7.28 9.01 7.29
N ALA A 290 7.10 7.99 8.13
CA ALA A 290 5.98 7.87 9.06
C ALA A 290 6.39 7.11 10.32
N ASN A 291 5.80 7.49 11.47
CA ASN A 291 5.95 6.73 12.71
C ASN A 291 5.36 5.33 12.58
N LEU A 292 5.95 4.36 13.30
CA LEU A 292 5.47 2.98 13.31
C LEU A 292 3.99 2.87 13.71
N GLY A 293 3.52 3.71 14.64
CA GLY A 293 2.11 3.77 15.04
C GLY A 293 1.11 4.10 13.91
N LEU A 294 1.56 4.51 12.71
CA LEU A 294 0.70 4.65 11.53
C LEU A 294 0.26 3.28 10.97
N VAL A 295 1.09 2.25 11.13
CA VAL A 295 0.88 0.93 10.50
C VAL A 295 0.85 -0.20 11.52
N VAL A 296 1.44 -0.01 12.69
CA VAL A 296 1.61 -1.04 13.72
C VAL A 296 0.71 -0.74 14.92
N GLN A 297 0.13 -1.79 15.49
CA GLN A 297 -0.51 -1.76 16.80
C GLN A 297 0.05 -2.87 17.71
N ILE A 298 -0.18 -2.71 19.00
CA ILE A 298 0.13 -3.73 20.00
C ILE A 298 -0.73 -4.98 19.73
N ASP A 299 -0.10 -6.15 19.69
CA ASP A 299 -0.77 -7.44 19.78
C ASP A 299 -0.77 -7.87 21.26
N PRO A 300 -1.90 -7.77 21.98
CA PRO A 300 -1.96 -8.06 23.42
C PRO A 300 -1.77 -9.55 23.72
N LEU A 301 -1.87 -10.43 22.70
CA LEU A 301 -1.60 -11.87 22.83
C LEU A 301 -0.16 -12.22 22.51
N GLY A 302 0.58 -11.32 21.85
CA GLY A 302 2.00 -11.47 21.57
C GLY A 302 2.86 -11.21 22.80
N LYS A 303 3.88 -12.05 23.00
CA LYS A 303 4.82 -11.96 24.13
C LYS A 303 6.25 -11.99 23.63
N LEU A 304 6.93 -10.85 23.65
CA LEU A 304 8.35 -10.74 23.29
C LEU A 304 9.25 -11.20 24.46
N GLY A 305 9.30 -12.51 24.70
CA GLY A 305 10.22 -13.13 25.68
C GLY A 305 9.92 -12.85 27.18
N PRO A 306 10.52 -13.62 28.11
CA PRO A 306 10.42 -13.34 29.52
C PRO A 306 11.40 -12.23 29.93
N VAL A 307 10.95 -11.30 30.77
CA VAL A 307 11.88 -10.57 31.65
C VAL A 307 12.46 -11.62 32.60
N LYS A 308 13.69 -12.08 32.34
CA LYS A 308 14.42 -12.86 33.35
C LYS A 308 14.61 -11.96 34.58
N GLY A 309 13.75 -12.16 35.58
CA GLY A 309 13.76 -11.45 36.86
C GLY A 309 12.43 -10.78 37.19
N LYS A 310 11.61 -11.45 38.01
CA LYS A 310 10.59 -11.01 38.99
C LYS A 310 9.79 -9.69 38.82
N ASP A 311 9.80 -9.02 37.68
CA ASP A 311 8.97 -7.83 37.43
C ASP A 311 8.01 -8.10 36.27
N GLU A 312 6.86 -8.69 36.58
CA GLU A 312 5.74 -8.86 35.64
C GLU A 312 5.25 -7.52 35.04
N LYS A 313 5.71 -6.39 35.58
CA LYS A 313 5.42 -5.02 35.13
C LYS A 313 6.27 -4.55 33.93
N LYS A 314 7.26 -5.32 33.46
CA LYS A 314 8.11 -5.00 32.28
C LYS A 314 7.80 -5.86 31.06
N ARG A 315 6.53 -6.18 30.79
CA ARG A 315 6.15 -6.93 29.58
C ARG A 315 6.52 -6.15 28.31
N THR A 316 7.28 -6.79 27.42
CA THR A 316 7.46 -6.41 26.02
C THR A 316 6.34 -7.06 25.21
N TYR A 317 5.56 -6.23 24.53
CA TYR A 317 4.36 -6.66 23.81
C TYR A 317 4.72 -7.10 22.40
N GLY A 318 4.02 -8.10 21.87
CA GLY A 318 4.08 -8.37 20.44
C GLY A 318 3.43 -7.25 19.63
N TYR A 319 3.71 -7.22 18.34
CA TYR A 319 3.18 -6.21 17.44
C TYR A 319 2.59 -6.84 16.18
N GLY A 320 1.53 -6.23 15.67
CA GLY A 320 0.88 -6.62 14.43
C GLY A 320 0.32 -5.42 13.68
N SER A 321 -0.40 -5.71 12.60
CA SER A 321 -1.01 -4.68 11.76
C SER A 321 -2.36 -5.15 11.23
N VAL A 322 -3.32 -4.24 11.10
CA VAL A 322 -4.58 -4.56 10.47
C VAL A 322 -4.40 -4.52 8.95
N LEU A 323 -4.91 -5.52 8.26
CA LEU A 323 -4.90 -5.69 6.81
C LEU A 323 -6.31 -5.49 6.25
N VAL A 324 -6.43 -4.66 5.23
CA VAL A 324 -7.62 -4.59 4.37
C VAL A 324 -7.29 -5.36 3.10
N TYR A 325 -8.11 -6.35 2.75
CA TYR A 325 -8.04 -7.06 1.47
C TYR A 325 -9.29 -6.76 0.65
N ARG A 326 -9.13 -6.37 -0.62
CA ARG A 326 -10.23 -6.17 -1.57
C ARG A 326 -9.88 -6.71 -2.95
N LYS A 327 -10.78 -7.50 -3.53
CA LYS A 327 -10.72 -7.86 -4.95
C LYS A 327 -11.44 -6.79 -5.74
N LEU A 328 -10.69 -6.02 -6.53
CA LEU A 328 -11.20 -4.90 -7.31
C LEU A 328 -11.06 -5.23 -8.79
N GLU A 329 -12.15 -5.64 -9.44
CA GLU A 329 -12.18 -5.82 -10.89
C GLU A 329 -12.11 -4.46 -11.59
N GLN A 330 -11.43 -4.39 -12.72
CA GLN A 330 -11.25 -3.19 -13.51
C GLN A 330 -11.79 -3.39 -14.92
N ASN A 331 -12.80 -2.61 -15.29
CA ASN A 331 -13.29 -2.56 -16.66
C ASN A 331 -12.34 -1.72 -17.53
N VAL A 332 -11.21 -2.31 -17.92
CA VAL A 332 -10.14 -1.62 -18.68
C VAL A 332 -10.63 -1.15 -20.04
N GLU A 333 -11.49 -1.92 -20.70
CA GLU A 333 -12.06 -1.53 -21.99
C GLU A 333 -13.00 -0.33 -21.86
N GLY A 334 -13.96 -0.38 -20.93
CA GLY A 334 -14.88 0.72 -20.65
C GLY A 334 -14.14 1.99 -20.22
N PHE A 335 -13.13 1.86 -19.36
CA PHE A 335 -12.27 2.97 -18.95
C PHE A 335 -11.62 3.66 -20.15
N ASN A 336 -11.03 2.88 -21.06
CA ASN A 336 -10.36 3.42 -22.25
C ASN A 336 -11.36 4.07 -23.23
N GLN A 337 -12.58 3.52 -23.35
CA GLN A 337 -13.64 4.12 -24.17
C GLN A 337 -14.07 5.47 -23.59
N GLU A 338 -14.23 5.59 -22.28
CA GLU A 338 -14.64 6.84 -21.64
C GLU A 338 -13.51 7.89 -21.65
N VAL A 339 -12.25 7.48 -21.50
CA VAL A 339 -11.09 8.37 -21.70
C VAL A 339 -11.14 8.99 -23.10
N LYS A 340 -11.37 8.18 -24.13
CA LYS A 340 -11.46 8.67 -25.52
C LYS A 340 -12.63 9.64 -25.71
N LYS A 341 -13.78 9.34 -25.10
CA LYS A 341 -14.96 10.18 -25.16
C LYS A 341 -14.74 11.54 -24.50
N LEU A 342 -14.17 11.57 -23.29
CA LEU A 342 -13.81 12.80 -22.60
C LEU A 342 -12.78 13.60 -23.43
N ALA A 343 -11.74 12.96 -23.95
CA ALA A 343 -10.74 13.62 -24.80
C ALA A 343 -11.37 14.30 -26.03
N CYS A 344 -12.35 13.65 -26.68
CA CYS A 344 -13.08 14.27 -27.78
C CYS A 344 -13.88 15.50 -27.36
N GLN A 345 -14.55 15.46 -26.21
CA GLN A 345 -15.29 16.62 -25.73
C GLN A 345 -14.39 17.78 -25.35
N LEU A 346 -13.20 17.52 -24.79
CA LEU A 346 -12.20 18.56 -24.54
C LEU A 346 -11.71 19.22 -25.84
N GLU A 347 -11.63 18.46 -26.92
CA GLU A 347 -11.29 18.98 -28.27
C GLU A 347 -12.48 19.58 -29.04
N GLY A 348 -13.69 19.59 -28.45
CA GLY A 348 -14.91 20.06 -29.13
C GLY A 348 -15.38 19.17 -30.28
N GLN A 349 -15.00 17.88 -30.28
CA GLN A 349 -15.43 16.90 -31.27
C GLN A 349 -16.71 16.17 -30.81
N GLU A 350 -17.80 16.28 -31.58
CA GLU A 350 -19.06 15.57 -31.29
C GLU A 350 -19.30 14.37 -32.23
N ASN A 351 -19.02 14.52 -33.53
CA ASN A 351 -19.26 13.48 -34.56
C ASN A 351 -17.94 12.89 -35.08
N ASN A 352 -17.90 11.57 -35.33
CA ASN A 352 -16.70 10.85 -35.83
C ASN A 352 -15.42 11.08 -34.99
N CYS A 353 -15.60 11.14 -33.66
CA CYS A 353 -14.58 11.37 -32.64
C CYS A 353 -13.28 10.55 -32.84
N ARG A 354 -12.18 11.28 -33.05
CA ARG A 354 -10.79 10.80 -33.09
C ARG A 354 -9.93 11.84 -32.39
N PRO A 355 -9.79 11.77 -31.06
CA PRO A 355 -9.00 12.74 -30.32
C PRO A 355 -7.51 12.51 -30.60
N LYS A 356 -6.70 13.53 -30.36
CA LYS A 356 -5.25 13.42 -30.39
C LYS A 356 -4.77 12.52 -29.25
N GLN A 357 -3.68 11.78 -29.49
CA GLN A 357 -3.11 10.89 -28.48
C GLN A 357 -2.67 11.70 -27.24
N GLU A 358 -2.13 12.90 -27.44
CA GLU A 358 -1.69 13.79 -26.38
C GLU A 358 -2.85 14.19 -25.46
N THR A 359 -4.06 14.38 -26.01
CA THR A 359 -5.26 14.69 -25.23
C THR A 359 -5.73 13.47 -24.44
N GLU A 360 -5.70 12.27 -25.02
CA GLU A 360 -6.00 11.03 -24.28
C GLU A 360 -5.02 10.82 -23.11
N GLU A 361 -3.73 11.08 -23.32
CA GLU A 361 -2.71 10.99 -22.27
C GLU A 361 -2.90 12.05 -21.18
N LEU A 362 -3.29 13.27 -21.54
CA LEU A 362 -3.64 14.32 -20.59
C LEU A 362 -4.86 13.95 -19.74
N VAL A 363 -5.92 13.42 -20.36
CA VAL A 363 -7.11 12.94 -19.64
C VAL A 363 -6.74 11.84 -18.64
N ARG A 364 -5.94 10.86 -19.06
CA ARG A 364 -5.40 9.83 -18.16
C ARG A 364 -4.65 10.43 -16.98
N ALA A 365 -3.81 11.43 -17.25
CA ALA A 365 -3.04 12.10 -16.23
C ALA A 365 -3.93 12.91 -15.26
N PHE A 366 -5.02 13.53 -15.73
CA PHE A 366 -6.01 14.19 -14.86
C PHE A 366 -6.81 13.19 -14.01
N ILE A 367 -7.18 12.04 -14.56
CA ILE A 367 -7.89 10.99 -13.81
C ILE A 367 -7.04 10.52 -12.62
N MET A 368 -5.79 10.14 -12.89
CA MET A 368 -4.93 9.51 -11.89
C MET A 368 -4.17 10.53 -11.03
N GLY A 369 -3.75 11.64 -11.63
CA GLY A 369 -2.83 12.66 -11.09
C GLY A 369 -1.37 12.36 -11.38
N ARG A 370 -1.15 11.35 -12.22
CA ARG A 370 0.14 10.97 -12.75
C ARG A 370 -0.03 10.56 -14.19
N TRP A 371 0.96 10.89 -15.00
CA TRP A 371 1.15 10.26 -16.29
C TRP A 371 1.27 8.73 -16.12
N PRO A 372 0.93 7.91 -17.13
CA PRO A 372 1.06 6.45 -17.03
C PRO A 372 2.47 5.97 -16.64
N ASP A 373 3.51 6.74 -16.97
CA ASP A 373 4.90 6.46 -16.57
C ASP A 373 5.23 6.81 -15.10
N GLY A 374 4.30 7.41 -14.37
CA GLY A 374 4.42 7.75 -12.95
C GLY A 374 4.80 9.18 -12.64
N ARG A 375 5.16 10.02 -13.63
CA ARG A 375 5.45 11.45 -13.39
C ARG A 375 4.19 12.18 -12.86
N PRO A 376 4.28 13.02 -11.82
CA PRO A 376 3.12 13.71 -11.26
C PRO A 376 2.68 14.90 -12.13
N ILE A 377 1.39 14.96 -12.47
CA ILE A 377 0.83 16.03 -13.32
C ILE A 377 0.86 17.41 -12.65
N ALA A 378 0.93 17.44 -11.31
CA ALA A 378 1.08 18.67 -10.54
C ALA A 378 2.38 19.43 -10.85
N VAL A 379 3.41 18.73 -11.36
CA VAL A 379 4.74 19.30 -11.65
C VAL A 379 5.11 19.19 -13.12
N HIS A 380 4.70 18.11 -13.81
CA HIS A 380 5.07 17.83 -15.19
C HIS A 380 3.88 18.00 -16.13
N GLY A 381 4.00 18.91 -17.09
CA GLY A 381 3.04 19.10 -18.18
C GLY A 381 3.24 18.08 -19.32
N PRO A 382 2.41 18.16 -20.38
CA PRO A 382 2.43 17.22 -21.50
C PRO A 382 3.77 17.14 -22.24
N ASN A 383 4.45 18.28 -22.38
CA ASN A 383 5.71 18.39 -23.12
C ASN A 383 6.95 17.99 -22.31
N ASP A 384 6.78 17.72 -21.00
CA ASP A 384 7.88 17.35 -20.11
C ASP A 384 8.23 15.87 -20.25
N HIS A 385 8.55 15.42 -21.46
CA HIS A 385 8.97 14.04 -21.68
C HIS A 385 10.30 13.76 -20.97
N GLU A 386 10.35 12.60 -20.33
CA GLU A 386 11.52 12.03 -19.65
C GLU A 386 12.55 11.56 -20.72
N ASP A 387 13.06 12.47 -21.56
CA ASP A 387 14.13 12.15 -22.53
C ASP A 387 15.49 12.22 -21.82
N GLU A 388 15.76 11.22 -20.97
CA GLU A 388 17.05 11.05 -20.27
C GLU A 388 18.23 10.97 -21.25
N SER A 389 17.97 10.55 -22.50
CA SER A 389 18.99 10.31 -23.52
C SER A 389 19.62 11.61 -24.07
N LYS A 390 18.85 12.71 -24.12
CA LYS A 390 19.33 14.00 -24.64
C LYS A 390 19.99 14.86 -23.57
N LYS A 391 19.46 14.89 -22.34
CA LYS A 391 19.97 15.77 -21.27
C LYS A 391 21.26 15.27 -20.61
N ALA A 392 21.58 13.96 -20.66
CA ALA A 392 22.84 13.44 -20.14
C ALA A 392 24.09 13.95 -20.90
N ARG A 393 23.93 14.49 -22.12
CA ARG A 393 25.03 15.05 -22.93
C ARG A 393 25.35 16.51 -22.62
N GLU A 394 24.47 17.23 -21.91
CA GLU A 394 24.61 18.67 -21.66
C GLU A 394 24.94 19.03 -20.20
N TYR A 395 25.26 18.06 -19.34
CA TYR A 395 25.73 18.39 -17.98
C TYR A 395 27.26 18.55 -17.95
N PRO A 396 27.78 19.70 -17.50
CA PRO A 396 29.22 19.87 -17.33
C PRO A 396 29.69 18.92 -16.22
N PHE A 397 30.57 18.00 -16.60
CA PHE A 397 31.25 17.01 -15.76
C PHE A 397 31.73 17.58 -14.39
N TRP A 398 32.08 18.86 -14.35
CA TRP A 398 32.56 19.59 -13.17
C TRP A 398 31.55 19.71 -12.01
N GLU A 399 30.24 19.78 -12.26
CA GLU A 399 29.25 19.90 -11.18
C GLU A 399 29.07 18.62 -10.37
N ASN A 400 29.20 17.46 -11.03
CA ASN A 400 29.18 16.15 -10.36
C ASN A 400 30.47 15.93 -9.53
N VAL A 401 31.59 16.46 -10.00
CA VAL A 401 32.87 16.44 -9.29
C VAL A 401 32.83 17.33 -8.04
N LEU A 402 32.26 18.54 -8.13
CA LEU A 402 32.05 19.44 -7.00
C LEU A 402 31.13 18.85 -5.91
N CYS A 403 30.01 18.20 -6.29
CA CYS A 403 29.15 17.52 -5.32
C CYS A 403 29.86 16.35 -4.60
N LYS A 404 30.70 15.58 -5.32
CA LYS A 404 31.52 14.51 -4.71
C LYS A 404 32.61 15.08 -3.80
N LEU A 405 33.26 16.18 -4.18
CA LEU A 405 34.27 16.87 -3.36
C LEU A 405 33.66 17.46 -2.07
N MET A 406 32.50 18.09 -2.16
CA MET A 406 31.77 18.61 -0.98
C MET A 406 31.35 17.50 -0.01
N THR A 407 31.06 16.30 -0.53
CA THR A 407 30.77 15.10 0.28
C THR A 407 31.99 14.63 1.07
N ILE A 408 33.19 14.76 0.50
CA ILE A 408 34.46 14.43 1.16
C ILE A 408 34.80 15.48 2.24
N LEU A 409 34.40 16.74 2.06
CA LEU A 409 34.76 17.87 2.92
C LEU A 409 33.79 18.17 4.09
N ARG A 410 32.76 17.34 4.33
CA ARG A 410 31.84 17.40 5.50
C ARG A 410 31.11 18.74 5.77
N PHE A 411 30.81 19.54 4.74
CA PHE A 411 29.90 20.69 4.89
C PHE A 411 28.43 20.22 4.79
N GLN A 412 27.80 19.93 5.92
CA GLN A 412 26.42 19.39 5.96
C GLN A 412 25.33 20.43 5.64
N SER A 413 25.45 21.67 6.11
CA SER A 413 24.38 22.68 6.00
C SER A 413 24.20 23.24 4.58
N THR A 414 25.27 23.36 3.80
CA THR A 414 25.21 23.83 2.39
C THR A 414 24.72 22.75 1.43
N ARG A 415 24.85 21.45 1.77
CA ARG A 415 24.38 20.32 0.95
C ARG A 415 22.86 20.20 0.92
N GLU A 416 22.19 20.41 2.05
CA GLU A 416 20.72 20.31 2.12
C GLU A 416 20.05 21.45 1.36
N SER A 417 20.59 22.67 1.45
CA SER A 417 20.17 23.82 0.64
C SER A 417 20.39 23.59 -0.87
N LEU A 418 21.54 23.04 -1.28
CA LEU A 418 21.85 22.79 -2.69
C LEU A 418 21.04 21.65 -3.31
N LEU A 419 20.76 20.57 -2.56
CA LEU A 419 19.87 19.48 -3.00
C LEU A 419 18.42 19.96 -3.14
N CYS A 420 18.01 20.93 -2.33
CA CYS A 420 16.69 21.57 -2.42
C CYS A 420 16.62 22.56 -3.61
N GLN A 421 17.73 23.20 -3.99
CA GLN A 421 17.85 24.08 -5.16
C GLN A 421 18.10 23.31 -6.49
N LYS A 422 18.69 22.12 -6.45
CA LYS A 422 18.93 21.23 -7.62
C LYS A 422 17.71 20.37 -7.98
N SER A 423 16.48 20.84 -7.73
CA SER A 423 15.25 20.27 -8.28
C SER A 423 15.18 20.50 -9.79
N ILE A 424 16.17 19.99 -10.51
CA ILE A 424 16.18 19.95 -11.96
C ILE A 424 15.01 19.05 -12.35
N LEU A 425 14.09 19.62 -13.12
CA LEU A 425 12.76 19.11 -13.40
C LEU A 425 12.62 17.65 -13.90
N PRO A 426 13.56 16.94 -14.57
CA PRO A 426 13.23 15.62 -15.14
C PRO A 426 13.16 14.44 -14.15
N LYS A 427 13.44 14.62 -12.84
CA LYS A 427 13.50 13.50 -11.86
C LYS A 427 12.49 13.56 -10.71
N ILE A 428 11.64 14.59 -10.63
CA ILE A 428 10.68 14.70 -9.53
C ILE A 428 9.54 13.70 -9.76
N ILE A 429 9.47 12.66 -8.92
CA ILE A 429 8.46 11.61 -8.98
C ILE A 429 7.49 11.72 -7.79
N ASN A 430 7.98 11.95 -6.59
CA ASN A 430 7.17 12.01 -5.37
C ASN A 430 7.48 13.23 -4.49
N ASN A 431 8.57 13.97 -4.73
CA ASN A 431 8.94 15.19 -4.01
C ASN A 431 8.15 16.44 -4.47
N PHE A 432 6.83 16.41 -4.31
CA PHE A 432 5.92 17.52 -4.63
C PHE A 432 4.74 17.60 -3.65
N ASN A 433 4.13 18.77 -3.58
CA ASN A 433 2.80 19.01 -3.01
C ASN A 433 1.93 19.68 -4.08
N TYR A 434 0.67 20.00 -3.77
CA TYR A 434 -0.23 20.66 -4.71
C TYR A 434 -0.20 22.20 -4.59
N GLY A 435 0.78 22.77 -3.88
CA GLY A 435 0.94 24.23 -3.71
C GLY A 435 2.17 24.63 -2.88
N THR A 436 2.87 25.67 -3.30
CA THR A 436 3.93 26.38 -2.53
C THR A 436 3.57 27.86 -2.41
N GLY A 437 4.05 28.54 -1.37
CA GLY A 437 3.62 29.88 -0.92
C GLY A 437 3.51 31.01 -1.98
N ASN A 438 2.84 32.09 -1.57
CA ASN A 438 2.46 33.29 -2.35
C ASN A 438 1.69 33.09 -3.67
N ASP A 439 1.65 31.88 -4.24
CA ASP A 439 0.78 31.48 -5.36
C ASP A 439 -0.66 31.15 -4.89
N PHE A 440 -1.16 31.89 -3.89
CA PHE A 440 -2.55 31.83 -3.44
C PHE A 440 -3.55 32.35 -4.49
N HIS A 441 -3.06 32.80 -5.65
CA HIS A 441 -3.89 33.20 -6.78
C HIS A 441 -3.84 32.13 -7.90
N ASN A 442 -4.82 31.24 -7.80
CA ASN A 442 -5.63 30.68 -8.89
C ASN A 442 -5.22 29.42 -9.69
N ASN A 443 -3.99 28.89 -9.72
CA ASN A 443 -3.63 27.92 -10.79
C ASN A 443 -3.30 26.45 -10.43
N SER A 444 -3.27 26.02 -9.17
CA SER A 444 -2.90 24.63 -8.84
C SER A 444 -3.93 23.59 -9.28
N ASP A 445 -5.22 23.94 -9.23
CA ASP A 445 -6.32 23.05 -9.60
C ASP A 445 -6.36 22.75 -11.10
N PHE A 446 -5.89 23.69 -11.93
CA PHE A 446 -5.77 23.50 -13.37
C PHE A 446 -4.57 22.63 -13.78
N LYS A 447 -3.61 22.42 -12.87
CA LYS A 447 -2.52 21.45 -13.07
C LYS A 447 -2.94 20.04 -12.65
N CYS A 448 -3.61 19.92 -11.51
CA CYS A 448 -3.97 18.63 -10.91
C CYS A 448 -5.33 18.76 -10.22
N PRO A 449 -6.47 18.50 -10.91
CA PRO A 449 -7.82 18.72 -10.38
C PRO A 449 -8.09 18.06 -9.02
N PHE A 450 -9.02 18.60 -8.22
CA PHE A 450 -9.30 18.05 -6.87
C PHE A 450 -9.85 16.62 -6.85
N HIS A 451 -10.67 16.23 -7.83
CA HIS A 451 -11.20 14.87 -7.92
C HIS A 451 -10.15 13.83 -8.30
N THR A 452 -8.98 14.26 -8.79
CA THR A 452 -7.87 13.39 -9.18
C THR A 452 -7.55 12.35 -8.11
N HIS A 453 -7.39 11.09 -8.51
CA HIS A 453 -7.25 9.96 -7.58
C HIS A 453 -6.16 10.18 -6.51
N ILE A 454 -4.91 10.49 -6.90
CA ILE A 454 -3.85 10.66 -5.90
C ILE A 454 -4.02 11.90 -5.00
N ARG A 455 -4.77 12.93 -5.46
CA ARG A 455 -5.04 14.15 -4.68
C ARG A 455 -6.14 13.90 -3.65
N LYS A 456 -7.16 13.11 -4.00
CA LYS A 456 -8.16 12.57 -3.06
C LYS A 456 -7.52 11.67 -2.01
N MET A 457 -6.67 10.73 -2.43
CA MET A 457 -6.09 9.71 -1.54
C MET A 457 -4.97 10.26 -0.64
N ASN A 458 -4.28 11.31 -1.08
CA ASN A 458 -3.31 12.01 -0.27
C ASN A 458 -3.31 13.48 -0.70
N PRO A 459 -4.06 14.35 0.01
CA PRO A 459 -4.13 15.78 -0.29
C PRO A 459 -2.81 16.54 -0.06
N ARG A 460 -1.82 15.91 0.58
CA ARG A 460 -0.47 16.42 0.88
C ARG A 460 -0.38 17.70 1.71
N GLY A 461 -1.50 18.26 2.15
CA GLY A 461 -1.59 19.39 3.06
C GLY A 461 -1.02 20.71 2.51
N ILE A 462 -1.56 21.81 3.00
CA ILE A 462 -0.99 23.16 2.93
C ILE A 462 -1.04 23.71 4.37
N GLU A 463 -0.03 24.49 4.80
CA GLU A 463 -0.08 25.17 6.09
C GLU A 463 -1.25 26.17 6.13
N LYS A 464 -2.01 26.17 7.24
CA LYS A 464 -3.07 27.13 7.65
C LYS A 464 -3.70 28.02 6.55
N GLY A 465 -5.01 27.84 6.35
CA GLY A 465 -5.87 28.83 5.68
C GLY A 465 -6.65 28.29 4.48
N ASP A 466 -6.30 27.10 4.00
CA ASP A 466 -6.98 26.48 2.87
C ASP A 466 -8.12 25.57 3.36
N ILE A 467 -9.34 26.09 3.25
CA ILE A 467 -10.61 25.46 3.68
C ILE A 467 -10.83 24.13 2.93
N VAL A 468 -10.30 24.05 1.71
CA VAL A 468 -10.40 22.90 0.80
C VAL A 468 -9.37 21.82 1.15
N ALA A 469 -8.19 22.23 1.60
CA ALA A 469 -7.13 21.32 2.05
C ALA A 469 -7.27 20.87 3.50
N ALA A 470 -8.32 21.23 4.25
CA ALA A 470 -8.60 20.65 5.56
C ALA A 470 -9.27 19.26 5.44
N GLY A 471 -10.04 19.02 4.37
CA GLY A 471 -10.87 17.82 4.25
C GLY A 471 -11.93 17.72 5.38
N PRO A 472 -12.98 16.90 5.21
CA PRO A 472 -14.05 16.84 6.19
C PRO A 472 -13.65 16.38 7.62
N TYR A 473 -12.47 15.78 7.78
CA TYR A 473 -12.14 15.04 8.99
C TYR A 473 -10.82 15.46 9.66
N THR A 474 -10.07 16.43 9.12
CA THR A 474 -8.72 16.74 9.62
C THR A 474 -8.40 18.22 9.73
N ASN A 475 -7.92 18.65 10.91
CA ASN A 475 -7.44 20.02 11.10
C ASN A 475 -5.95 20.13 10.76
N GLY A 476 -5.64 20.19 9.45
CA GLY A 476 -4.31 20.52 8.93
C GLY A 476 -3.38 19.33 8.57
N PRO A 477 -2.17 19.60 8.05
CA PRO A 477 -1.31 18.61 7.42
C PRO A 477 -0.90 17.44 8.32
N ALA A 478 -0.68 17.69 9.62
CA ALA A 478 -0.29 16.65 10.57
C ALA A 478 -1.41 15.60 10.78
N ALA A 479 -2.67 16.03 10.82
CA ALA A 479 -3.82 15.14 10.93
C ALA A 479 -4.03 14.34 9.64
N GLN A 480 -3.89 14.96 8.47
CA GLN A 480 -3.97 14.26 7.18
C GLN A 480 -2.93 13.16 7.00
N ARG A 481 -1.70 13.41 7.45
CA ARG A 481 -0.62 12.41 7.37
C ARG A 481 -0.90 11.15 8.19
N LYS A 482 -1.83 11.19 9.16
CA LYS A 482 -2.30 10.02 9.92
C LYS A 482 -3.28 9.14 9.15
N LEU A 483 -3.91 9.66 8.08
CA LEU A 483 -4.84 8.90 7.23
C LEU A 483 -4.14 7.95 6.26
N ARG A 484 -2.82 8.13 6.06
CA ARG A 484 -2.04 7.38 5.08
C ARG A 484 -2.09 5.88 5.36
N ILE A 485 -2.17 5.08 4.30
CA ILE A 485 -2.14 3.61 4.33
C ILE A 485 -0.89 3.08 3.63
N VAL A 486 -0.54 1.83 3.92
CA VAL A 486 0.63 1.15 3.34
C VAL A 486 0.17 0.08 2.35
N ARG A 487 0.24 0.36 1.04
CA ARG A 487 -0.37 -0.48 -0.01
C ARG A 487 0.54 -1.61 -0.48
N ARG A 488 -0.02 -2.81 -0.70
CA ARG A 488 0.66 -4.04 -1.14
C ARG A 488 -0.12 -4.78 -2.23
N GLY A 489 -0.85 -4.03 -3.05
CA GLY A 489 -1.68 -4.60 -4.10
C GLY A 489 -0.87 -5.29 -5.21
N VAL A 490 -1.52 -6.23 -5.89
CA VAL A 490 -0.97 -6.97 -7.03
C VAL A 490 -2.06 -7.17 -8.08
N THR A 491 -1.69 -7.28 -9.36
CA THR A 491 -2.67 -7.48 -10.43
C THR A 491 -3.14 -8.93 -10.50
N TYR A 492 -4.37 -9.16 -10.93
CA TYR A 492 -4.93 -10.48 -11.23
C TYR A 492 -5.67 -10.49 -12.56
N GLY A 493 -6.00 -11.69 -13.03
CA GLY A 493 -6.85 -11.92 -14.18
C GLY A 493 -6.15 -11.77 -15.53
N LEU A 494 -6.92 -12.00 -16.59
CA LEU A 494 -6.42 -12.09 -17.96
C LEU A 494 -6.88 -10.89 -18.79
N PRO A 495 -5.95 -10.10 -19.35
CA PRO A 495 -6.33 -9.02 -20.26
C PRO A 495 -6.99 -9.57 -21.52
N ASN A 496 -7.82 -8.77 -22.18
CA ASN A 496 -8.36 -9.14 -23.50
C ASN A 496 -7.26 -9.12 -24.58
N ASN A 497 -7.56 -9.64 -25.78
CA ASN A 497 -6.55 -9.76 -26.85
C ASN A 497 -5.94 -8.43 -27.29
N LYS A 498 -6.72 -7.34 -27.27
CA LYS A 498 -6.21 -6.00 -27.56
C LYS A 498 -5.19 -5.57 -26.49
N GLN A 499 -5.53 -5.69 -25.22
CA GLN A 499 -4.64 -5.35 -24.10
C GLN A 499 -3.40 -6.24 -24.02
N LYS A 500 -3.53 -7.55 -24.28
CA LYS A 500 -2.39 -8.50 -24.32
C LYS A 500 -1.30 -8.06 -25.30
N SER A 501 -1.68 -7.48 -26.45
CA SER A 501 -0.73 -7.00 -27.45
C SER A 501 0.16 -5.87 -26.93
N LEU A 502 -0.40 -5.01 -26.07
CA LEU A 502 0.23 -3.82 -25.48
C LEU A 502 1.15 -4.12 -24.28
N LEU A 503 1.11 -5.34 -23.75
CA LEU A 503 1.97 -5.74 -22.63
C LEU A 503 3.45 -5.75 -23.02
N SER A 504 4.31 -5.34 -22.09
CA SER A 504 5.76 -5.43 -22.25
C SER A 504 6.24 -6.88 -22.39
N PRO A 505 7.39 -7.14 -23.02
CA PRO A 505 7.96 -8.49 -23.12
C PRO A 505 8.13 -9.16 -21.75
N SER A 506 8.57 -8.41 -20.73
CA SER A 506 8.70 -8.91 -19.35
C SER A 506 7.36 -9.38 -18.78
N THR A 507 6.30 -8.61 -18.98
CA THR A 507 4.96 -8.99 -18.52
C THR A 507 4.40 -10.17 -19.30
N LYS A 508 4.63 -10.24 -20.61
CA LYS A 508 4.20 -11.39 -21.44
C LYS A 508 4.84 -12.69 -20.96
N GLY A 509 6.14 -12.67 -20.61
CA GLY A 509 6.81 -13.83 -20.02
C GLY A 509 6.18 -14.27 -18.70
N LYS A 510 5.85 -13.32 -17.81
CA LYS A 510 5.21 -13.63 -16.53
C LYS A 510 3.78 -14.12 -16.66
N LEU A 511 3.05 -13.63 -17.67
CA LEU A 511 1.66 -14.02 -17.90
C LEU A 511 1.52 -15.53 -18.20
N GLU A 512 2.50 -16.15 -18.87
CA GLU A 512 2.47 -17.60 -19.11
C GLU A 512 2.65 -18.41 -17.82
N GLY A 513 3.61 -18.04 -16.97
CA GLY A 513 3.77 -18.65 -15.65
C GLY A 513 2.56 -18.45 -14.74
N TYR A 514 1.93 -17.27 -14.81
CA TYR A 514 0.67 -16.98 -14.13
C TYR A 514 -0.46 -17.91 -14.58
N LYS A 515 -0.64 -18.12 -15.90
CA LYS A 515 -1.66 -19.02 -16.44
C LYS A 515 -1.45 -20.46 -15.98
N GLU A 516 -0.21 -20.93 -15.99
CA GLU A 516 0.14 -22.28 -15.52
C GLU A 516 -0.17 -22.43 -14.03
N LEU A 517 0.20 -21.46 -13.20
CA LEU A 517 -0.11 -21.45 -11.77
C LEU A 517 -1.62 -21.45 -11.50
N CYS A 518 -2.40 -20.65 -12.24
CA CYS A 518 -3.86 -20.62 -12.11
C CYS A 518 -4.49 -21.96 -12.51
N LYS A 519 -4.01 -22.57 -13.61
CA LYS A 519 -4.45 -23.89 -14.06
C LYS A 519 -4.19 -24.95 -12.99
N ASN A 520 -2.99 -24.95 -12.39
CA ASN A 520 -2.62 -25.92 -11.35
C ASN A 520 -3.46 -25.74 -10.06
N LEU A 521 -3.93 -24.53 -9.78
CA LEU A 521 -4.76 -24.22 -8.61
C LEU A 521 -6.26 -24.35 -8.85
N ASP A 522 -6.67 -24.78 -10.04
CA ASP A 522 -8.06 -24.89 -10.50
C ASP A 522 -8.80 -23.54 -10.50
N ILE A 523 -8.14 -22.47 -10.94
CA ILE A 523 -8.72 -21.12 -11.00
C ILE A 523 -9.04 -20.78 -12.46
N CYS A 524 -10.30 -20.49 -12.73
CA CYS A 524 -10.79 -20.08 -14.04
C CYS A 524 -11.06 -18.57 -14.07
N PHE A 525 -10.66 -17.90 -15.16
CA PHE A 525 -10.97 -16.49 -15.43
C PHE A 525 -11.56 -16.37 -16.82
N LYS A 526 -12.43 -15.38 -17.02
CA LYS A 526 -12.84 -14.96 -18.36
C LYS A 526 -11.80 -13.99 -18.93
N GLU A 527 -11.60 -14.00 -20.24
CA GLU A 527 -10.77 -12.97 -20.88
C GLU A 527 -11.41 -11.59 -20.67
N GLY A 528 -10.61 -10.61 -20.25
CA GLY A 528 -11.08 -9.28 -19.87
C GLY A 528 -11.50 -9.15 -18.40
N GLU A 529 -11.60 -10.26 -17.66
CA GLU A 529 -11.81 -10.26 -16.21
C GLU A 529 -10.44 -10.08 -15.53
N GLU A 530 -10.09 -8.83 -15.26
CA GLU A 530 -8.81 -8.44 -14.66
C GLU A 530 -8.97 -7.31 -13.64
N GLY A 531 -7.97 -7.13 -12.79
CA GLY A 531 -8.03 -6.08 -11.78
C GLY A 531 -6.86 -6.09 -10.81
N ILE A 532 -7.11 -5.56 -9.61
CA ILE A 532 -6.14 -5.51 -8.51
C ILE A 532 -6.69 -6.28 -7.31
N LEU A 533 -5.86 -7.17 -6.77
CA LEU A 533 -6.01 -7.65 -5.40
C LEU A 533 -5.40 -6.55 -4.51
N PHE A 534 -6.25 -5.66 -4.00
CA PHE A 534 -5.84 -4.53 -3.20
C PHE A 534 -5.58 -5.00 -1.77
N LEU A 535 -4.38 -4.71 -1.28
CA LEU A 535 -3.99 -4.93 0.12
C LEU A 535 -3.49 -3.62 0.70
N SER A 536 -3.91 -3.29 1.91
CA SER A 536 -3.31 -2.20 2.68
C SER A 536 -3.15 -2.52 4.15
N PHE A 537 -2.01 -2.10 4.72
CA PHE A 537 -1.73 -2.17 6.15
C PHE A 537 -1.92 -0.79 6.80
N GLN A 538 -2.45 -0.83 8.02
CA GLN A 538 -2.75 0.34 8.85
C GLN A 538 -2.86 -0.08 10.33
N SER A 539 -2.79 0.89 11.25
CA SER A 539 -3.09 0.67 12.66
C SER A 539 -4.58 0.83 12.98
N SER A 540 -5.36 1.52 12.14
CA SER A 540 -6.81 1.62 12.27
C SER A 540 -7.51 1.65 10.91
N ILE A 541 -8.47 0.74 10.69
CA ILE A 541 -9.32 0.77 9.48
C ILE A 541 -10.20 2.01 9.54
N LYS A 542 -10.83 2.25 10.70
CA LYS A 542 -11.75 3.36 10.93
C LYS A 542 -11.13 4.71 10.59
N ASN A 543 -9.88 4.95 11.01
CA ASN A 543 -9.24 6.25 10.87
C ASN A 543 -8.35 6.38 9.62
N GLN A 544 -8.22 5.33 8.81
CA GLN A 544 -7.34 5.33 7.62
C GLN A 544 -8.12 4.88 6.39
N PHE A 545 -8.17 3.57 6.11
CA PHE A 545 -8.81 3.04 4.89
C PHE A 545 -10.24 3.55 4.70
N PHE A 546 -11.06 3.55 5.76
CA PHE A 546 -12.45 3.97 5.68
C PHE A 546 -12.59 5.46 5.36
N VAL A 547 -11.83 6.32 6.05
CA VAL A 547 -11.80 7.78 5.78
C VAL A 547 -11.33 8.07 4.36
N LEU A 548 -10.35 7.31 3.85
CA LEU A 548 -9.88 7.48 2.48
C LEU A 548 -10.96 7.11 1.45
N GLN A 549 -11.69 6.01 1.67
CA GLN A 549 -12.82 5.66 0.80
C GLN A 549 -13.95 6.70 0.90
N GLU A 550 -14.20 7.27 2.08
CA GLU A 550 -15.12 8.41 2.22
C GLU A 550 -14.68 9.62 1.41
N TYR A 551 -13.39 9.96 1.42
CA TYR A 551 -12.84 11.03 0.58
C TYR A 551 -13.01 10.76 -0.92
N ALA A 552 -12.82 9.51 -1.37
CA ALA A 552 -13.10 9.12 -2.75
C ALA A 552 -14.58 9.32 -3.11
N ASN A 553 -15.48 9.00 -2.18
CA ASN A 553 -16.93 9.04 -2.35
C ASN A 553 -17.53 10.45 -2.18
N LEU A 554 -16.74 11.42 -1.72
CA LEU A 554 -17.15 12.80 -1.46
C LEU A 554 -17.24 13.59 -2.78
N GLN A 555 -18.37 14.25 -3.03
CA GLN A 555 -18.56 15.08 -4.23
C GLN A 555 -18.34 16.57 -3.99
N ASN A 556 -18.54 17.04 -2.74
CA ASN A 556 -18.49 18.46 -2.37
C ASN A 556 -17.56 18.68 -1.18
N LEU A 557 -16.86 19.82 -1.16
CA LEU A 557 -16.07 20.28 -0.02
C LEU A 557 -16.70 21.53 0.59
N GLY A 558 -16.73 21.59 1.93
CA GLY A 558 -17.16 22.76 2.68
C GLY A 558 -16.69 22.68 4.14
N PRO A 559 -16.77 23.79 4.89
CA PRO A 559 -16.35 23.82 6.29
C PRO A 559 -17.19 22.85 7.14
N ASN A 560 -16.52 22.00 7.94
CA ASN A 560 -17.17 21.00 8.78
C ASN A 560 -17.94 21.57 9.98
N ASN A 561 -17.82 22.86 10.24
CA ASN A 561 -18.40 23.51 11.40
C ASN A 561 -19.67 24.27 11.02
N ARG A 562 -20.80 23.55 10.96
CA ARG A 562 -22.15 24.16 10.95
C ARG A 562 -22.48 25.01 12.19
N GLN A 563 -21.55 25.21 13.13
CA GLN A 563 -21.76 26.04 14.31
C GLN A 563 -21.50 27.54 14.09
N GLU A 564 -20.85 27.92 12.99
CA GLU A 564 -20.84 29.31 12.55
C GLU A 564 -21.47 29.38 11.17
N LYS A 565 -22.63 30.04 11.09
CA LYS A 565 -23.20 30.52 9.83
C LYS A 565 -22.17 31.47 9.20
N SER A 566 -21.23 30.91 8.45
CA SER A 566 -20.41 31.63 7.51
C SER A 566 -20.94 31.31 6.12
N ASP A 567 -21.10 32.34 5.29
CA ASP A 567 -21.64 32.28 3.93
C ASP A 567 -20.69 31.55 2.94
N ILE A 568 -19.98 30.52 3.39
CA ILE A 568 -19.00 29.77 2.59
C ILE A 568 -19.76 28.74 1.76
N GLU A 569 -19.89 29.01 0.46
CA GLU A 569 -20.48 28.10 -0.52
C GLU A 569 -19.74 26.75 -0.57
N LEU A 570 -20.50 25.67 -0.73
CA LEU A 570 -19.96 24.34 -0.99
C LEU A 570 -19.25 24.36 -2.35
N VAL A 571 -18.04 23.81 -2.40
CA VAL A 571 -17.28 23.66 -3.64
C VAL A 571 -17.51 22.26 -4.20
N ASP A 572 -18.16 22.18 -5.35
CA ASP A 572 -18.32 20.95 -6.11
C ASP A 572 -16.97 20.51 -6.68
N ILE A 573 -16.43 19.41 -6.17
CA ILE A 573 -15.14 18.86 -6.61
C ILE A 573 -15.31 17.60 -7.47
N GLY A 574 -16.44 16.90 -7.32
CA GLY A 574 -16.75 15.64 -7.97
C GLY A 574 -16.14 14.39 -7.29
N LEU A 575 -16.63 13.22 -7.72
CA LEU A 575 -16.16 11.92 -7.25
C LEU A 575 -14.72 11.64 -7.70
N ASP A 576 -13.99 10.85 -6.92
CA ASP A 576 -12.78 10.18 -7.41
C ASP A 576 -13.12 9.34 -8.67
N PRO A 577 -12.44 9.56 -9.81
CA PRO A 577 -12.79 8.94 -11.08
C PRO A 577 -12.39 7.45 -11.18
N ILE A 578 -11.57 6.95 -10.25
CA ILE A 578 -11.11 5.56 -10.21
C ILE A 578 -11.94 4.75 -9.21
N ILE A 579 -11.94 5.13 -7.93
CA ILE A 579 -12.55 4.36 -6.84
C ILE A 579 -13.75 5.04 -6.18
N GLY A 580 -14.14 6.22 -6.64
CA GLY A 580 -15.28 6.94 -6.10
C GLY A 580 -16.59 6.22 -6.37
N GLN A 581 -17.35 5.97 -5.31
CA GLN A 581 -18.64 5.30 -5.33
C GLN A 581 -19.76 6.30 -5.00
N GLY A 582 -20.73 6.42 -5.89
CA GLY A 582 -21.88 7.30 -5.72
C GLY A 582 -22.90 7.10 -6.84
N LYS A 583 -24.19 7.14 -6.48
CA LYS A 583 -25.30 7.06 -7.44
C LYS A 583 -25.73 8.43 -7.93
N ASP A 584 -25.34 9.48 -7.22
CA ASP A 584 -25.61 10.85 -7.59
C ASP A 584 -24.66 11.27 -8.73
N LYS A 585 -25.25 11.52 -9.90
CA LYS A 585 -24.57 12.00 -11.10
C LYS A 585 -24.85 13.49 -11.36
N THR A 586 -25.53 14.18 -10.43
CA THR A 586 -25.88 15.60 -10.59
C THR A 586 -24.66 16.51 -10.48
N ILE A 587 -23.67 16.13 -9.67
CA ILE A 587 -22.39 16.83 -9.54
C ILE A 587 -21.35 16.16 -10.45
N SER A 588 -20.89 16.91 -11.45
CA SER A 588 -19.85 16.46 -12.39
C SER A 588 -18.46 16.89 -11.94
N GLN A 589 -17.45 16.16 -12.41
CA GLN A 589 -16.06 16.60 -12.30
C GLN A 589 -15.78 17.72 -13.33
N ARG A 590 -14.99 18.72 -12.94
CA ARG A 590 -14.53 19.82 -13.80
C ARG A 590 -13.14 19.56 -14.37
N TRP A 591 -13.04 19.35 -15.68
CA TRP A 591 -11.80 18.95 -16.36
C TRP A 591 -11.22 20.12 -17.13
N SER A 592 -9.97 20.49 -16.88
CA SER A 592 -9.29 21.51 -17.68
C SER A 592 -9.11 21.03 -19.12
N LYS A 593 -9.45 21.88 -20.10
CA LYS A 593 -9.26 21.57 -21.52
C LYS A 593 -7.79 21.45 -21.90
N GLU A 594 -6.96 22.28 -21.27
CA GLU A 594 -5.52 22.27 -21.40
C GLU A 594 -4.86 22.26 -20.01
N TRP A 595 -3.65 21.71 -19.91
CA TRP A 595 -2.91 21.70 -18.65
C TRP A 595 -2.58 23.12 -18.19
N ASN A 596 -2.85 23.41 -16.91
CA ASN A 596 -2.60 24.72 -16.29
C ASN A 596 -3.37 25.88 -16.95
N LYS A 597 -4.59 25.61 -17.45
CA LYS A 597 -5.52 26.62 -17.99
C LYS A 597 -6.87 26.58 -17.28
N GLU A 598 -7.45 27.77 -17.10
CA GLU A 598 -8.73 28.00 -16.42
C GLU A 598 -9.94 27.40 -17.16
N GLU A 599 -9.85 27.25 -18.48
CA GLU A 599 -10.96 26.74 -19.27
C GLU A 599 -11.23 25.27 -18.93
N GLN A 600 -12.45 24.99 -18.45
CA GLN A 600 -12.88 23.70 -17.97
C GLN A 600 -14.15 23.21 -18.69
N LEU A 601 -14.38 21.91 -18.61
CA LEU A 601 -15.58 21.21 -19.07
C LEU A 601 -16.11 20.32 -17.94
N ASP A 602 -17.42 20.31 -17.74
CA ASP A 602 -18.08 19.34 -16.86
C ASP A 602 -18.20 17.97 -17.56
N PHE A 603 -17.71 16.93 -16.91
CA PHE A 603 -17.88 15.55 -17.37
C PHE A 603 -17.93 14.58 -16.21
N HIS A 604 -18.86 13.63 -16.26
CA HIS A 604 -18.99 12.61 -15.23
C HIS A 604 -18.16 11.37 -15.59
N PHE A 605 -17.08 11.13 -14.85
CA PHE A 605 -16.22 9.95 -15.00
C PHE A 605 -16.24 9.10 -13.72
N SER A 606 -16.86 7.91 -13.74
CA SER A 606 -16.87 6.97 -12.61
C SER A 606 -17.30 5.56 -13.05
N GLY A 607 -17.15 4.56 -12.16
CA GLY A 607 -17.77 3.24 -12.35
C GLY A 607 -16.93 2.19 -13.09
N TYR A 608 -15.60 2.36 -13.14
CA TYR A 608 -14.69 1.42 -13.82
C TYR A 608 -13.98 0.43 -12.91
N VAL A 609 -14.18 0.56 -11.58
CA VAL A 609 -13.67 -0.37 -10.58
C VAL A 609 -14.86 -0.99 -9.85
N ILE A 610 -14.96 -2.32 -9.89
CA ILE A 610 -16.08 -3.08 -9.34
C ILE A 610 -15.54 -3.94 -8.17
N PRO A 611 -15.94 -3.66 -6.93
CA PRO A 611 -15.62 -4.52 -5.80
C PRO A 611 -16.25 -5.91 -5.96
N ARG A 612 -15.43 -6.97 -5.95
CA ARG A 612 -15.84 -8.39 -6.07
C ARG A 612 -15.74 -9.18 -4.77
N GLY A 613 -15.28 -8.53 -3.70
CA GLY A 613 -15.17 -9.14 -2.40
C GLY A 613 -14.00 -8.62 -1.60
N GLY A 614 -13.92 -9.04 -0.36
CA GLY A 614 -12.84 -8.66 0.53
C GLY A 614 -13.14 -9.01 1.97
N GLU A 615 -12.14 -8.79 2.82
CA GLU A 615 -12.26 -9.00 4.25
C GLU A 615 -11.20 -8.16 4.99
N TYR A 616 -11.46 -7.90 6.27
CA TYR A 616 -10.51 -7.32 7.19
C TYR A 616 -9.80 -8.41 7.99
N PHE A 617 -8.47 -8.37 7.99
CA PHE A 617 -7.65 -9.28 8.76
C PHE A 617 -6.74 -8.51 9.71
N PHE A 618 -6.15 -9.23 10.65
CA PHE A 618 -5.03 -8.76 11.44
C PHE A 618 -3.87 -9.71 11.20
N ALA A 619 -2.68 -9.13 11.01
CA ALA A 619 -1.40 -9.82 10.91
C ALA A 619 -0.83 -9.96 12.32
N PRO A 620 -0.99 -11.13 12.97
CA PRO A 620 -0.60 -11.27 14.36
C PRO A 620 0.92 -11.32 14.50
N SER A 621 1.41 -11.09 15.71
CA SER A 621 2.84 -11.26 15.98
C SER A 621 3.25 -12.73 15.84
N LEU A 622 4.51 -12.98 15.43
CA LEU A 622 5.01 -14.36 15.37
C LEU A 622 5.04 -15.00 16.76
N SER A 623 5.35 -14.23 17.81
CA SER A 623 5.33 -14.68 19.20
C SER A 623 3.97 -15.20 19.62
N PHE A 624 2.88 -14.52 19.26
CA PHE A 624 1.54 -15.01 19.48
C PHE A 624 1.31 -16.33 18.73
N LEU A 625 1.48 -16.32 17.40
CA LEU A 625 1.20 -17.51 16.57
C LEU A 625 1.99 -18.74 17.03
N ARG A 626 3.27 -18.55 17.37
CA ARG A 626 4.17 -19.61 17.85
C ARG A 626 3.85 -20.05 19.28
N SER A 627 3.15 -19.25 20.07
CA SER A 627 2.75 -19.58 21.43
C SER A 627 1.39 -20.28 21.53
N LEU A 628 0.64 -20.42 20.43
CA LEU A 628 -0.64 -21.14 20.39
C LEU A 628 -0.53 -22.63 20.79
N LYS A 629 0.68 -23.16 20.98
CA LYS A 629 0.89 -24.51 21.51
C LYS A 629 0.59 -24.51 23.01
N GLU A 630 -0.56 -25.05 23.40
CA GLU A 630 -0.76 -25.57 24.75
C GLU A 630 0.06 -26.86 24.87
N GLU A 631 1.09 -26.83 25.73
CA GLU A 631 1.63 -28.02 26.40
C GLU A 631 1.58 -27.77 27.90
#